data_AF-A0A7C1NIE0-F1
#
_entry.id   AF-A0A7C1NIE0-F1
#
_cell.length_a   1.000
_cell.length_b   1.000
_cell.length_c   1.000
_cell.angle_alpha   90.00
_cell.angle_beta   90.00
_cell.angle_gamma   90.00
#
_symmetry.space_group_name_H-M   'P 1'
#
loop_
_entity.id
_entity.type
_entity.pdbx_description
1 polymer ?
#
loop_
_entity_poly.entity_id
_entity_poly.type
_entity_poly.pdbx_seq_one_letter_code
_entity_poly.pdbx_strand_id
1 'polypeptide(L)'
;MIDRMYKVLFVGPENQKNRVLANLQELGVMEITGYTGEQKNPGEAGKASEAIEVSEASAEHLLEIYDFLKRYIPETAASESAAGKQVNEVVEKIEALRKELFSLQFSEGLISENIIKAEKWGRFDLELLNDIQLRGNMVVQFWICTRKYGSCLLEGVVSIEINSDSSRRYFATVAVEKLELSDCEEVRFEADLDTLERELQD
;
A
#
# COMPACT_ATOMS: atom_id res chain seq x y z
N MET A 1 46.27 -7.44 -36.49
CA MET A 1 45.16 -6.49 -36.23
C MET A 1 45.14 -6.32 -34.72
N ILE A 2 45.41 -5.12 -34.19
CA ILE A 2 45.42 -4.89 -32.74
C ILE A 2 43.99 -4.50 -32.36
N ASP A 3 43.36 -5.26 -31.46
CA ASP A 3 42.01 -4.97 -30.97
C ASP A 3 41.96 -3.66 -30.18
N ARG A 4 40.85 -2.94 -30.28
CA ARG A 4 40.65 -1.69 -29.54
C ARG A 4 40.52 -1.99 -28.05
N MET A 5 41.49 -1.52 -27.26
CA MET A 5 41.44 -1.59 -25.79
C MET A 5 40.73 -0.37 -25.21
N TYR A 6 39.89 -0.60 -24.20
CA TYR A 6 39.14 0.44 -23.49
C TYR A 6 39.71 0.63 -22.08
N LYS A 7 39.88 1.90 -21.67
CA LYS A 7 40.27 2.23 -20.30
C LYS A 7 39.02 2.42 -19.46
N VAL A 8 38.97 1.75 -18.31
CA VAL A 8 37.84 1.82 -17.37
C VAL A 8 38.38 2.20 -15.99
N LEU A 9 37.72 3.15 -15.34
CA LEU A 9 38.05 3.58 -13.97
C LEU A 9 36.95 3.08 -13.02
N PHE A 10 37.35 2.29 -12.02
CA PHE A 10 36.47 1.83 -10.96
C PHE A 10 36.73 2.64 -9.69
N VAL A 11 35.66 3.13 -9.07
CA VAL A 11 35.70 3.82 -7.78
C VAL A 11 34.70 3.14 -6.85
N GLY A 12 35.11 2.86 -5.63
CA GLY A 12 34.29 2.15 -4.67
C GLY A 12 34.87 2.18 -3.26
N PRO A 13 34.11 1.70 -2.27
CA PRO A 13 34.53 1.70 -0.88
C PRO A 13 35.68 0.71 -0.63
N GLU A 14 36.64 1.13 0.21
CA GLU A 14 37.91 0.41 0.41
C GLU A 14 37.72 -1.03 0.92
N ASN A 15 36.68 -1.26 1.73
CA ASN A 15 36.33 -2.58 2.26
C ASN A 15 35.92 -3.59 1.17
N GLN A 16 35.58 -3.16 -0.04
CA GLN A 16 35.21 -4.03 -1.16
C GLN A 16 36.33 -4.18 -2.21
N LYS A 17 37.43 -3.43 -2.08
CA LYS A 17 38.55 -3.40 -3.04
C LYS A 17 39.05 -4.80 -3.41
N ASN A 18 39.37 -5.62 -2.41
CA ASN A 18 39.97 -6.94 -2.65
C ASN A 18 39.01 -7.91 -3.34
N ARG A 19 37.71 -7.81 -3.03
CA ARG A 19 36.67 -8.64 -3.66
C ARG A 19 36.51 -8.28 -5.14
N VAL A 20 36.42 -7.00 -5.46
CA VAL A 20 36.28 -6.54 -6.84
C VAL A 20 37.52 -6.87 -7.68
N LEU A 21 38.71 -6.71 -7.11
CA LEU A 21 39.96 -7.08 -7.78
C LEU A 21 40.04 -8.58 -8.08
N ALA A 22 39.63 -9.45 -7.14
CA ALA A 22 39.60 -10.89 -7.36
C ALA A 22 38.67 -11.26 -8.53
N ASN A 23 37.45 -10.70 -8.54
CA ASN A 23 36.48 -10.95 -9.63
C ASN A 23 37.00 -10.46 -10.99
N LEU A 24 37.66 -9.30 -11.05
CA LEU A 24 38.23 -8.78 -12.29
C LEU A 24 39.42 -9.62 -12.79
N GLN A 25 40.22 -10.18 -11.88
CA GLN A 25 41.31 -11.08 -12.21
C GLN A 25 40.81 -12.44 -12.73
N GLU A 26 39.74 -12.98 -12.14
CA GLU A 26 39.10 -14.22 -12.60
C GLU A 26 38.60 -14.12 -14.05
N LEU A 27 38.13 -12.94 -14.45
CA LEU A 27 37.69 -12.69 -15.83
C LEU A 27 38.86 -12.70 -16.82
N GLY A 28 40.08 -12.34 -16.42
CA GLY A 28 41.30 -12.45 -17.23
C GLY A 28 41.36 -11.54 -18.46
N VAL A 29 40.40 -10.62 -18.66
CA VAL A 29 40.29 -9.75 -19.84
C VAL A 29 40.90 -8.35 -19.61
N MET A 30 41.38 -8.05 -18.40
CA MET A 30 41.79 -6.70 -18.02
C MET A 30 43.18 -6.64 -17.39
N GLU A 31 43.98 -5.65 -17.80
CA GLU A 31 45.21 -5.27 -17.11
C GLU A 31 44.86 -4.25 -16.01
N ILE A 32 45.05 -4.64 -14.75
CA ILE A 32 44.66 -3.82 -13.60
C ILE A 32 45.86 -2.99 -13.12
N THR A 33 45.75 -1.67 -13.22
CA THR A 33 46.76 -0.73 -12.70
C THR A 33 46.18 0.12 -11.57
N GLY A 34 46.92 0.25 -10.47
CA GLY A 34 46.52 1.14 -9.37
C GLY A 34 46.54 2.60 -9.79
N TYR A 35 45.46 3.33 -9.51
CA TYR A 35 45.35 4.74 -9.82
C TYR A 35 45.87 5.60 -8.67
N THR A 36 46.96 6.34 -8.88
CA THR A 36 47.63 7.16 -7.84
C THR A 36 47.23 8.64 -7.86
N GLY A 37 46.16 9.03 -8.58
CA GLY A 37 45.59 10.38 -8.49
C GLY A 37 46.41 11.52 -9.12
N GLU A 38 47.62 11.26 -9.62
CA GLU A 38 48.44 12.30 -10.29
C GLU A 38 47.97 12.65 -11.71
N GLN A 39 47.07 11.85 -12.30
CA GLN A 39 46.48 12.16 -13.61
C GLN A 39 45.29 13.12 -13.45
N LYS A 40 45.52 14.40 -13.71
CA LYS A 40 44.45 15.39 -13.87
C LYS A 40 43.63 15.04 -15.10
N ASN A 41 42.34 14.74 -14.89
CA ASN A 41 41.25 14.59 -15.85
C ASN A 41 41.13 13.22 -16.56
N PRO A 42 40.26 12.31 -16.09
CA PRO A 42 39.96 11.05 -16.76
C PRO A 42 38.88 11.15 -17.86
N GLY A 43 38.36 12.34 -18.17
CA GLY A 43 37.18 12.55 -19.03
C GLY A 43 37.42 12.93 -20.49
N GLU A 44 38.65 13.20 -20.92
CA GLU A 44 38.92 13.72 -22.28
C GLU A 44 39.75 12.76 -23.14
N ALA A 45 39.20 11.57 -23.43
CA ALA A 45 39.66 10.76 -24.55
C ALA A 45 38.56 9.83 -25.06
N GLY A 46 37.72 10.36 -25.96
CA GLY A 46 36.94 9.54 -26.89
C GLY A 46 35.54 9.17 -26.43
N LYS A 47 34.56 9.95 -26.90
CA LYS A 47 33.15 9.61 -27.13
C LYS A 47 32.84 8.09 -27.18
N ALA A 48 32.52 7.48 -26.04
CA ALA A 48 31.79 6.20 -25.93
C ALA A 48 31.53 5.88 -24.43
N SER A 49 30.75 6.72 -23.76
CA SER A 49 30.01 6.29 -22.57
C SER A 49 28.63 6.88 -22.70
N GLU A 50 27.70 6.11 -23.26
CA GLU A 50 26.33 6.19 -22.76
C GLU A 50 26.43 5.82 -21.29
N ALA A 51 26.55 6.84 -20.45
CA ALA A 51 26.28 6.68 -19.04
C ALA A 51 24.86 6.15 -18.96
N ILE A 52 24.71 4.87 -18.60
CA ILE A 52 23.45 4.39 -18.05
C ILE A 52 23.29 5.25 -16.79
N GLU A 53 22.50 6.31 -16.88
CA GLU A 53 22.01 7.07 -15.74
C GLU A 53 21.14 6.11 -14.92
N VAL A 54 21.79 5.23 -14.16
CA VAL A 54 21.20 4.53 -13.03
C VAL A 54 20.96 5.65 -12.03
N SER A 55 19.78 6.27 -12.12
CA SER A 55 19.28 7.24 -11.15
C SER A 55 19.60 6.72 -9.74
N GLU A 56 20.10 7.59 -8.86
CA GLU A 56 20.41 7.23 -7.46
C GLU A 56 19.23 6.49 -6.80
N ALA A 57 17.99 6.81 -7.20
CA ALA A 57 16.77 6.11 -6.77
C ALA A 57 16.75 4.62 -7.13
N SER A 58 17.31 4.22 -8.28
CA SER A 58 17.40 2.82 -8.68
C SER A 58 18.49 2.05 -7.92
N ALA A 59 19.58 2.71 -7.52
CA ALA A 59 20.61 2.09 -6.69
C ALA A 59 20.10 1.89 -5.24
N GLU A 60 19.37 2.87 -4.70
CA GLU A 60 18.70 2.74 -3.38
C GLU A 60 17.63 1.64 -3.41
N HIS A 61 16.81 1.57 -4.46
CA HIS A 61 15.82 0.49 -4.61
C HIS A 61 16.47 -0.90 -4.73
N LEU A 62 17.61 -1.02 -5.43
CA LEU A 62 18.33 -2.29 -5.52
C LEU A 62 18.92 -2.73 -4.17
N LEU A 63 19.34 -1.77 -3.32
CA LEU A 63 19.80 -2.03 -1.96
C LEU A 63 18.66 -2.48 -1.05
N GLU A 64 17.49 -1.85 -1.13
CA GLU A 64 16.29 -2.28 -0.39
C GLU A 64 15.84 -3.69 -0.80
N ILE A 65 15.87 -3.99 -2.10
CA ILE A 65 15.58 -5.34 -2.63
C ILE A 65 16.61 -6.36 -2.11
N TYR A 66 17.89 -5.99 -2.08
CA TYR A 66 18.93 -6.86 -1.55
C TYR A 66 18.73 -7.16 -0.05
N ASP A 67 18.40 -6.15 0.75
CA ASP A 67 18.13 -6.33 2.19
C ASP A 67 16.86 -7.15 2.44
N PHE A 68 15.83 -6.97 1.61
CA PHE A 68 14.61 -7.77 1.66
C PHE A 68 14.89 -9.25 1.33
N LEU A 69 15.64 -9.53 0.26
CA LEU A 69 15.99 -10.89 -0.14
C LEU A 69 16.91 -11.58 0.88
N LYS A 70 17.84 -10.84 1.48
CA LYS A 70 18.74 -11.36 2.53
C LYS A 70 18.00 -11.79 3.80
N ARG A 71 16.84 -11.18 4.11
CA ARG A 71 15.99 -11.58 5.24
C ARG A 71 15.23 -12.88 4.99
N TYR A 72 14.96 -13.23 3.73
CA TYR A 72 14.05 -14.33 3.39
C TYR A 72 14.71 -15.54 2.71
N ILE A 73 15.91 -15.40 2.15
CA ILE A 73 16.60 -16.49 1.47
C ILE A 73 17.84 -16.89 2.29
N PRO A 74 17.87 -18.07 2.95
CA PRO A 74 19.11 -18.62 3.46
C PRO A 74 20.02 -18.94 2.27
N GLU A 75 21.27 -18.47 2.34
CA GLU A 75 22.27 -18.52 1.27
C GLU A 75 22.27 -19.88 0.54
N THR A 76 21.73 -19.90 -0.67
CA THR A 76 21.95 -20.99 -1.61
C THR A 76 22.61 -20.42 -2.84
N ALA A 77 23.85 -20.84 -3.04
CA ALA A 77 24.68 -20.49 -4.18
C ALA A 77 24.03 -20.99 -5.48
N ALA A 78 23.71 -20.11 -6.41
CA ALA A 78 23.33 -20.51 -7.77
C ALA A 78 23.81 -19.51 -8.84
N SER A 79 24.81 -20.01 -9.59
CA SER A 79 25.20 -19.80 -10.99
C SER A 79 24.63 -18.62 -11.80
N GLU A 80 25.54 -17.76 -12.24
CA GLU A 80 25.39 -16.65 -13.17
C GLU A 80 25.41 -17.11 -14.64
N SER A 81 24.26 -17.23 -15.34
CA SER A 81 24.25 -16.97 -16.80
C SER A 81 22.87 -16.71 -17.46
N ALA A 82 21.75 -16.80 -16.74
CA ALA A 82 20.41 -16.49 -17.28
C ALA A 82 19.75 -15.22 -16.69
N ALA A 83 20.49 -14.47 -15.86
CA ALA A 83 19.93 -13.56 -14.86
C ALA A 83 19.25 -12.28 -15.42
N GLY A 84 19.69 -11.73 -16.56
CA GLY A 84 19.21 -10.40 -17.01
C GLY A 84 17.72 -10.31 -17.35
N LYS A 85 17.14 -11.34 -18.00
CA LYS A 85 15.70 -11.39 -18.30
C LYS A 85 14.87 -11.79 -17.07
N GLN A 86 15.41 -12.67 -16.23
CA GLN A 86 14.78 -13.08 -14.97
C GLN A 86 14.70 -11.92 -13.97
N VAL A 87 15.72 -11.06 -13.89
CA VAL A 87 15.73 -9.93 -12.96
C VAL A 87 14.64 -8.91 -13.32
N ASN A 88 14.50 -8.52 -14.59
CA ASN A 88 13.44 -7.58 -14.97
C ASN A 88 12.04 -8.16 -14.74
N GLU A 89 11.83 -9.44 -15.02
CA GLU A 89 10.55 -10.10 -14.75
C GLU A 89 10.25 -10.18 -13.23
N VAL A 90 11.29 -10.34 -12.40
CA VAL A 90 11.17 -10.31 -10.95
C VAL A 90 10.89 -8.89 -10.44
N VAL A 91 11.54 -7.86 -10.98
CA VAL A 91 11.28 -6.46 -10.61
C VAL A 91 9.85 -6.06 -10.96
N GLU A 92 9.36 -6.39 -12.16
CA GLU A 92 7.97 -6.11 -12.54
C GLU A 92 6.97 -6.83 -11.64
N LYS A 93 7.24 -8.09 -11.26
CA LYS A 93 6.41 -8.83 -10.29
C LYS A 93 6.42 -8.19 -8.92
N ILE A 94 7.57 -7.72 -8.44
CA ILE A 94 7.68 -7.03 -7.14
C ILE A 94 6.89 -5.72 -7.18
N GLU A 95 6.98 -4.94 -8.25
CA GLU A 95 6.20 -3.71 -8.40
C GLU A 95 4.69 -3.98 -8.45
N ALA A 96 4.28 -5.03 -9.17
CA ALA A 96 2.88 -5.45 -9.22
C ALA A 96 2.38 -5.87 -7.82
N LEU A 97 3.13 -6.71 -7.12
CA LEU A 97 2.82 -7.15 -5.75
C LEU A 97 2.78 -5.97 -4.77
N ARG A 98 3.67 -4.97 -4.93
CA ARG A 98 3.66 -3.78 -4.07
C ARG A 98 2.42 -2.93 -4.29
N LYS A 99 1.98 -2.77 -5.55
CA LYS A 99 0.73 -2.08 -5.89
C LYS A 99 -0.47 -2.81 -5.30
N GLU A 100 -0.48 -4.13 -5.43
CA GLU A 100 -1.55 -4.99 -4.90
C GLU A 100 -1.59 -4.91 -3.36
N LEU A 101 -0.44 -5.03 -2.69
CA LEU A 101 -0.31 -4.91 -1.25
C LEU A 101 -0.81 -3.54 -0.77
N PHE A 102 -0.44 -2.46 -1.47
CA PHE A 102 -0.94 -1.13 -1.15
C PHE A 102 -2.46 -1.01 -1.32
N SER A 103 -3.03 -1.56 -2.40
CA SER A 103 -4.48 -1.55 -2.59
C SER A 103 -5.22 -2.34 -1.53
N LEU A 104 -4.68 -3.50 -1.11
CA LEU A 104 -5.25 -4.33 -0.05
C LEU A 104 -5.18 -3.63 1.30
N GLN A 105 -4.05 -3.02 1.64
CA GLN A 105 -3.92 -2.24 2.88
C GLN A 105 -4.87 -1.05 2.92
N PHE A 106 -5.09 -0.40 1.77
CA PHE A 106 -6.03 0.71 1.68
C PHE A 106 -7.48 0.22 1.86
N SER A 107 -7.87 -0.89 1.22
CA SER A 107 -9.21 -1.46 1.40
C SER A 107 -9.44 -1.96 2.82
N GLU A 108 -8.46 -2.62 3.43
CA GLU A 108 -8.50 -3.06 4.83
C GLU A 108 -8.69 -1.87 5.78
N GLY A 109 -7.96 -0.77 5.55
CA GLY A 109 -8.10 0.48 6.29
C GLY A 109 -9.52 1.08 6.18
N LEU A 110 -10.11 1.04 4.98
CA LEU A 110 -11.46 1.55 4.75
C LEU A 110 -12.53 0.68 5.42
N ILE A 111 -12.42 -0.66 5.31
CA ILE A 111 -13.35 -1.61 5.92
C ILE A 111 -13.27 -1.50 7.45
N SER A 112 -12.07 -1.44 8.03
CA SER A 112 -11.90 -1.29 9.47
C SER A 112 -12.48 0.03 9.99
N GLU A 113 -12.34 1.14 9.27
CA GLU A 113 -13.01 2.41 9.63
C GLU A 113 -14.54 2.27 9.58
N ASN A 114 -15.07 1.58 8.57
CA ASN A 114 -16.51 1.34 8.44
C ASN A 114 -17.05 0.44 9.55
N ILE A 115 -16.29 -0.57 9.99
CA ILE A 115 -16.64 -1.40 11.15
C ILE A 115 -16.72 -0.54 12.41
N ILE A 116 -15.70 0.29 12.70
CA ILE A 116 -15.70 1.19 13.88
C ILE A 116 -16.92 2.13 13.86
N LYS A 117 -17.33 2.60 12.67
CA LYS A 117 -18.55 3.42 12.52
C LYS A 117 -19.80 2.60 12.81
N ALA A 118 -19.91 1.39 12.24
CA ALA A 118 -21.06 0.51 12.37
C ALA A 118 -21.24 -0.05 13.79
N GLU A 119 -20.16 -0.33 14.52
CA GLU A 119 -20.18 -0.87 15.88
C GLU A 119 -21.05 -0.06 16.83
N LYS A 120 -21.06 1.27 16.67
CA LYS A 120 -21.87 2.17 17.50
C LYS A 120 -23.37 1.93 17.38
N TRP A 121 -23.80 1.31 16.29
CA TRP A 121 -25.20 1.04 15.94
C TRP A 121 -25.65 -0.37 16.30
N GLY A 122 -24.72 -1.22 16.76
CA GLY A 122 -24.99 -2.62 17.05
C GLY A 122 -25.16 -3.47 15.78
N ARG A 123 -25.61 -4.72 15.97
CA ARG A 123 -25.85 -5.65 14.87
C ARG A 123 -27.28 -5.48 14.35
N PHE A 124 -27.40 -5.20 13.07
CA PHE A 124 -28.67 -5.16 12.33
C PHE A 124 -28.44 -5.78 10.96
N ASP A 125 -29.52 -6.31 10.38
CA ASP A 125 -29.51 -6.92 9.06
C ASP A 125 -30.10 -5.92 8.05
N LEU A 126 -29.29 -5.49 7.09
CA LEU A 126 -29.74 -4.53 6.07
C LEU A 126 -30.77 -5.12 5.12
N GLU A 127 -30.68 -6.42 4.80
CA GLU A 127 -31.67 -7.08 3.95
C GLU A 127 -33.03 -7.09 4.63
N LEU A 128 -33.06 -7.40 5.93
CA LEU A 128 -34.28 -7.36 6.72
C LEU A 128 -34.87 -5.95 6.79
N LEU A 129 -34.04 -4.93 6.99
CA LEU A 129 -34.49 -3.53 7.02
C LEU A 129 -35.06 -3.10 5.67
N ASN A 130 -34.43 -3.48 4.56
CA ASN A 130 -34.94 -3.23 3.22
C ASN A 130 -36.27 -3.96 2.96
N ASP A 131 -36.42 -5.19 3.43
CA ASP A 131 -37.67 -5.95 3.35
C ASP A 131 -38.80 -5.26 4.15
N ILE A 132 -38.50 -4.75 5.34
CA ILE A 132 -39.44 -3.94 6.14
C ILE A 132 -39.84 -2.69 5.38
N GLN A 133 -38.90 -2.01 4.72
CA GLN A 133 -39.21 -0.79 3.98
C GLN A 133 -40.13 -1.07 2.78
N LEU A 134 -39.81 -2.09 1.99
CA LEU A 134 -40.55 -2.45 0.78
C LEU A 134 -41.93 -3.05 1.09
N ARG A 135 -42.03 -3.94 2.08
CA ARG A 135 -43.28 -4.68 2.38
C ARG A 135 -44.14 -3.99 3.43
N GLY A 136 -43.50 -3.36 4.41
CA GLY A 136 -44.17 -2.65 5.49
C GLY A 136 -44.64 -1.26 5.10
N ASN A 137 -44.23 -0.75 3.93
CA ASN A 137 -44.45 0.64 3.50
C ASN A 137 -44.04 1.63 4.61
N MET A 138 -42.86 1.37 5.16
CA MET A 138 -42.25 2.16 6.23
C MET A 138 -40.86 2.60 5.77
N VAL A 139 -40.35 3.66 6.38
CA VAL A 139 -39.01 4.18 6.15
C VAL A 139 -38.26 4.06 7.45
N VAL A 140 -37.11 3.37 7.40
CA VAL A 140 -36.17 3.27 8.51
C VAL A 140 -35.01 4.21 8.24
N GLN A 141 -34.77 5.17 9.15
CA GLN A 141 -33.67 6.14 9.03
C GLN A 141 -32.85 6.14 10.31
N PHE A 142 -31.54 6.29 10.17
CA PHE A 142 -30.58 6.35 11.26
C PHE A 142 -30.10 7.79 11.45
N TRP A 143 -30.02 8.23 12.71
CA TRP A 143 -29.78 9.62 13.04
C TRP A 143 -28.73 9.78 14.13
N ILE A 144 -27.82 10.74 13.93
CA ILE A 144 -26.91 11.23 14.96
C ILE A 144 -27.35 12.64 15.34
N CYS A 145 -27.52 12.88 16.64
CA CYS A 145 -27.86 14.20 17.15
C CYS A 145 -27.02 14.56 18.39
N THR A 146 -27.04 15.82 18.77
CA THR A 146 -26.42 16.24 20.04
C THR A 146 -27.16 15.61 21.21
N ARG A 147 -26.47 15.29 22.31
CA ARG A 147 -27.11 14.68 23.50
C ARG A 147 -28.26 15.49 24.10
N LYS A 148 -28.27 16.80 23.87
CA LYS A 148 -29.32 17.73 24.31
C LYS A 148 -30.56 17.72 23.41
N TYR A 149 -30.51 17.04 22.27
CA TYR A 149 -31.66 16.87 21.41
C TYR A 149 -32.74 16.13 22.18
N GLY A 150 -33.81 16.85 22.50
CA GLY A 150 -34.97 16.30 23.19
C GLY A 150 -35.58 15.21 22.32
N SER A 151 -36.25 14.24 22.93
CA SER A 151 -37.06 13.28 22.18
C SER A 151 -38.14 14.06 21.43
N CYS A 152 -37.91 14.34 20.14
CA CYS A 152 -38.96 14.76 19.23
C CYS A 152 -39.86 13.54 19.06
N LEU A 153 -40.87 13.44 19.93
CA LEU A 153 -42.01 12.56 19.74
C LEU A 153 -42.76 13.08 18.53
N LEU A 154 -42.30 12.66 17.35
CA LEU A 154 -43.00 12.91 16.10
C LEU A 154 -44.19 11.96 16.06
N GLU A 155 -45.37 12.54 15.86
CA GLU A 155 -46.62 11.78 15.80
C GLU A 155 -46.55 10.77 14.65
N GLY A 156 -46.88 9.51 14.92
CA GLY A 156 -46.79 8.43 13.91
C GLY A 156 -45.37 7.91 13.63
N VAL A 157 -44.37 8.31 14.40
CA VAL A 157 -42.99 7.84 14.28
C VAL A 157 -42.59 7.04 15.52
N VAL A 158 -42.06 5.84 15.29
CA VAL A 158 -41.40 5.06 16.34
C VAL A 158 -39.92 5.44 16.35
N SER A 159 -39.42 5.94 17.47
CA SER A 159 -38.00 6.25 17.67
C SER A 159 -37.38 5.26 18.64
N ILE A 160 -36.23 4.69 18.26
CA ILE A 160 -35.50 3.68 19.00
C ILE A 160 -34.09 4.22 19.27
N GLU A 161 -33.78 4.50 20.53
CA GLU A 161 -32.43 4.86 20.93
C GLU A 161 -31.54 3.60 20.87
N ILE A 162 -30.47 3.69 20.09
CA ILE A 162 -29.53 2.59 19.87
C ILE A 162 -28.35 2.73 20.82
N ASN A 163 -27.78 3.94 20.89
CA ASN A 163 -26.61 4.21 21.71
C ASN A 163 -26.50 5.70 22.08
N SER A 164 -25.66 6.03 23.06
CA SER A 164 -25.30 7.41 23.37
C SER A 164 -23.87 7.49 23.92
N ASP A 165 -23.18 8.58 23.59
CA ASP A 165 -21.89 8.93 24.17
C ASP A 165 -21.97 10.27 24.94
N SER A 166 -20.83 10.78 25.40
CA SER A 166 -20.78 12.02 26.18
C SER A 166 -21.32 13.24 25.41
N SER A 167 -21.32 13.19 24.08
CA SER A 167 -21.62 14.30 23.19
C SER A 167 -22.80 14.05 22.24
N ARG A 168 -23.04 12.80 21.86
CA ARG A 168 -23.95 12.40 20.79
C ARG A 168 -24.93 11.33 21.25
N ARG A 169 -26.09 11.30 20.60
CA ARG A 169 -27.07 10.21 20.67
C ARG A 169 -27.26 9.63 19.28
N TYR A 170 -27.38 8.30 19.24
CA TYR A 170 -27.56 7.49 18.04
C TYR A 170 -28.92 6.81 18.14
N PHE A 171 -29.80 7.04 17.19
CA PHE A 171 -31.15 6.48 17.22
C PHE A 171 -31.65 6.17 15.80
N ALA A 172 -32.60 5.24 15.71
CA ALA A 172 -33.31 4.95 14.48
C ALA A 172 -34.77 5.39 14.58
N THR A 173 -35.33 5.83 13.46
CA THR A 173 -36.75 6.14 13.33
C THR A 173 -37.40 5.21 12.33
N VAL A 174 -38.60 4.74 12.65
CA VAL A 174 -39.49 4.02 11.73
C VAL A 174 -40.75 4.87 11.54
N ALA A 175 -41.03 5.26 10.29
CA ALA A 175 -42.14 6.13 9.92
C ALA A 175 -42.80 5.65 8.63
N VAL A 176 -44.00 6.14 8.30
CA VAL A 176 -44.65 5.82 7.00
C VAL A 176 -44.03 6.62 5.85
N GLU A 177 -43.53 7.82 6.16
CA GLU A 177 -42.90 8.72 5.20
C GLU A 177 -41.49 9.10 5.66
N LYS A 178 -40.68 9.56 4.72
CA LYS A 178 -39.32 9.99 5.00
C LYS A 178 -39.34 11.24 5.91
N LEU A 179 -38.55 11.21 6.97
CA LEU A 179 -38.40 12.31 7.91
C LEU A 179 -37.21 13.20 7.53
N GLU A 180 -37.39 14.50 7.78
CA GLU A 180 -36.34 15.51 7.69
C GLU A 180 -36.17 16.15 9.07
N LEU A 181 -35.08 15.80 9.75
CA LEU A 181 -34.73 16.34 11.06
C LEU A 181 -33.63 17.39 10.93
N SER A 182 -33.96 18.66 11.14
CA SER A 182 -33.05 19.79 10.90
C SER A 182 -31.78 19.80 11.77
N ASP A 183 -31.85 19.25 12.99
CA ASP A 183 -30.72 19.22 13.93
C ASP A 183 -30.08 17.83 14.08
N CYS A 184 -30.39 16.92 13.15
CA CYS A 184 -29.86 15.56 13.14
C CYS A 184 -29.16 15.25 11.82
N GLU A 185 -28.08 14.49 11.89
CA GLU A 185 -27.36 13.97 10.73
C GLU A 185 -27.92 12.59 10.36
N GLU A 186 -28.42 12.44 9.12
CA GLU A 186 -28.86 11.15 8.58
C GLU A 186 -27.63 10.30 8.24
N VAL A 187 -27.56 9.09 8.80
CA VAL A 187 -26.52 8.11 8.48
C VAL A 187 -27.10 7.04 7.56
N ARG A 188 -26.36 6.74 6.49
CA ARG A 188 -26.71 5.68 5.54
C ARG A 188 -25.64 4.60 5.58
N PHE A 189 -26.10 3.36 5.60
CA PHE A 189 -25.25 2.18 5.58
C PHE A 189 -25.35 1.52 4.22
N GLU A 190 -24.20 1.20 3.64
CA GLU A 190 -24.11 0.41 2.40
C GLU A 190 -23.98 -1.08 2.69
N ALA A 191 -23.39 -1.43 3.84
CA ALA A 191 -23.21 -2.79 4.34
C ALA A 191 -23.46 -2.85 5.85
N ASP A 192 -23.92 -4.00 6.34
CA ASP A 192 -24.05 -4.26 7.76
C ASP A 192 -22.74 -4.78 8.36
N LEU A 193 -22.68 -4.82 9.69
CA LEU A 193 -21.48 -5.19 10.42
C LEU A 193 -21.04 -6.62 10.13
N ASP A 194 -21.98 -7.56 9.96
CA ASP A 194 -21.66 -8.96 9.64
C ASP A 194 -21.10 -9.12 8.21
N THR A 195 -21.51 -8.26 7.28
CA THR A 195 -20.96 -8.20 5.91
C THR A 195 -19.57 -7.60 5.91
N LEU A 196 -19.36 -6.48 6.62
CA LEU A 196 -18.05 -5.84 6.74
C LEU A 196 -17.03 -6.72 7.46
N GLU A 197 -17.43 -7.44 8.52
CA GLU A 197 -16.57 -8.40 9.24
C GLU A 197 -16.15 -9.56 8.33
N ARG A 198 -17.01 -10.00 7.41
CA ARG A 198 -16.69 -11.03 6.41
C ARG A 198 -15.69 -10.52 5.38
N GLU A 199 -15.92 -9.33 4.83
CA GLU A 199 -15.00 -8.71 3.85
C GLU A 199 -13.60 -8.45 4.40
N LEU A 200 -13.45 -8.26 5.72
CA LEU A 200 -12.14 -8.11 6.37
C LEU A 200 -11.38 -9.44 6.53
N GLN A 201 -12.10 -10.58 6.54
CA GLN A 201 -11.52 -11.90 6.74
C GLN A 201 -11.11 -12.60 5.44
N ASP A 202 -11.62 -12.12 4.30
CA ASP A 202 -11.29 -12.60 2.95
C ASP A 202 -10.01 -11.95 2.40
#